data_AF-A0A1Q5HW02-F1
#
_entry.id   AF-A0A1Q5HW02-F1
#
_cell.length_a   1.000
_cell.length_b   1.000
_cell.length_c   1.000
_cell.angle_alpha   90.00
_cell.angle_beta   90.00
_cell.angle_gamma   90.00
#
_symmetry.space_group_name_H-M   'P 1'
#
loop_
_entity.id
_entity.type
_entity.pdbx_description
1 polymer ?
#
loop_
_entity_poly.entity_id
_entity_poly.type
_entity_poly.pdbx_seq_one_letter_code
_entity_poly.pdbx_strand_id
1 'polypeptide(L)'
;MDWGNLFDKGMQFVQHATYAALVESWLRADDETAHAMVARYAEASPADERARLEEALITHGTTHFDLQARARMMRFYGTFKVVEMLCHGGLR
;
A
#
# COMPACT_ATOMS: atom_id res chain seq x y z
N MET A 1 -26.26 11.04 -17.54
CA MET A 1 -24.79 10.85 -17.56
C MET A 1 -24.31 11.29 -16.20
N ASP A 2 -23.92 10.33 -15.37
CA ASP A 2 -23.65 10.56 -13.95
C ASP A 2 -22.17 10.94 -13.78
N TRP A 3 -21.91 12.24 -13.89
CA TRP A 3 -20.55 12.81 -13.86
C TRP A 3 -19.86 12.59 -12.51
N GLY A 4 -20.61 12.49 -11.41
CA GLY A 4 -20.07 12.18 -10.08
C GLY A 4 -19.51 10.76 -9.99
N ASN A 5 -20.26 9.79 -10.50
CA ASN A 5 -19.84 8.38 -10.56
C ASN A 5 -18.59 8.16 -11.43
N LEU A 6 -18.43 8.96 -12.50
CA LEU A 6 -17.26 8.90 -13.37
C LEU A 6 -16.02 9.54 -12.70
N PHE A 7 -16.21 10.62 -11.95
CA PHE A 7 -15.15 11.29 -11.21
C PHE A 7 -14.65 10.46 -10.03
N ASP A 8 -15.56 9.86 -9.24
CA ASP A 8 -15.17 8.99 -8.13
C ASP A 8 -14.42 7.75 -8.63
N LYS A 9 -14.91 7.11 -9.70
CA LYS A 9 -14.21 5.96 -10.31
C LYS A 9 -12.87 6.38 -10.94
N GLY A 10 -12.81 7.54 -11.57
CA GLY A 10 -11.57 8.09 -12.14
C GLY A 10 -10.53 8.42 -11.07
N MET A 11 -10.96 8.99 -9.95
CA MET A 11 -10.09 9.34 -8.83
C MET A 11 -9.63 8.09 -8.06
N GLN A 12 -10.50 7.10 -7.88
CA GLN A 12 -10.13 5.77 -7.35
C GLN A 12 -9.12 5.07 -8.27
N PHE A 13 -9.28 5.16 -9.60
CA PHE A 13 -8.35 4.57 -10.56
C PHE A 13 -6.97 5.25 -10.54
N VAL A 14 -6.93 6.58 -10.47
CA VAL A 14 -5.68 7.35 -10.33
C VAL A 14 -5.00 7.05 -8.98
N GLN A 15 -5.77 6.93 -7.90
CA GLN A 15 -5.25 6.55 -6.59
C GLN A 15 -4.67 5.13 -6.60
N HIS A 16 -5.39 4.14 -7.13
CA HIS A 16 -4.87 2.78 -7.28
C HIS A 16 -3.61 2.73 -8.15
N ALA A 17 -3.56 3.48 -9.26
CA ALA A 17 -2.35 3.58 -10.08
C ALA A 17 -1.17 4.20 -9.29
N THR A 18 -1.45 5.13 -8.36
CA THR A 18 -0.44 5.76 -7.50
C THR A 18 0.09 4.78 -6.45
N TYR A 19 -0.79 3.98 -5.82
CA TYR A 19 -0.38 2.96 -4.86
C TYR A 19 0.33 1.78 -5.51
N ALA A 20 -0.08 1.38 -6.71
CA ALA A 20 0.62 0.38 -7.52
C ALA A 20 2.06 0.83 -7.83
N ALA A 21 2.22 2.07 -8.28
CA ALA A 21 3.54 2.67 -8.55
C ALA A 21 4.38 2.79 -7.27
N LEU A 22 3.77 3.11 -6.14
CA LEU A 22 4.44 3.16 -4.84
C LEU A 22 4.97 1.78 -4.43
N VAL A 23 4.14 0.73 -4.49
CA VAL A 23 4.54 -0.65 -4.18
C VAL A 23 5.60 -1.13 -5.17
N GLU A 24 5.48 -0.80 -6.45
CA GLU A 24 6.49 -1.11 -7.45
C GLU A 24 7.83 -0.42 -7.15
N SER A 25 7.81 0.82 -6.64
CA SER A 25 9.02 1.51 -6.20
C SER A 25 9.72 0.78 -5.05
N TRP A 26 8.98 0.21 -4.11
CA TRP A 26 9.53 -0.59 -3.01
C TRP A 26 10.08 -1.92 -3.50
N LEU A 27 9.42 -2.56 -4.47
CA LEU A 27 9.90 -3.79 -5.08
C LEU A 27 11.20 -3.60 -5.87
N ARG A 28 11.49 -2.39 -6.34
CA ARG A 28 12.74 -2.05 -7.04
C ARG A 28 13.87 -1.62 -6.09
N ALA A 29 13.54 -1.18 -4.88
CA ALA A 29 14.52 -0.84 -3.86
C ALA A 29 15.18 -2.10 -3.27
N ASP A 30 16.30 -1.94 -2.57
CA ASP A 30 16.85 -2.98 -1.69
C ASP A 30 15.95 -3.17 -0.46
N ASP A 31 16.13 -4.28 0.28
CA ASP A 31 15.25 -4.62 1.39
C ASP A 31 15.27 -3.58 2.51
N GLU A 32 16.43 -3.05 2.89
CA GLU A 32 16.54 -2.07 3.98
C GLU A 32 15.81 -0.77 3.61
N THR A 33 16.09 -0.24 2.41
CA THR A 33 15.42 0.96 1.90
C THR A 33 13.92 0.75 1.76
N ALA A 34 13.47 -0.38 1.22
CA ALA A 34 12.06 -0.68 1.03
C ALA A 34 11.31 -0.72 2.38
N HIS A 35 11.87 -1.40 3.37
CA HIS A 35 11.27 -1.47 4.71
C HIS A 35 11.23 -0.10 5.40
N ALA A 36 12.27 0.73 5.23
CA ALA A 36 12.28 2.10 5.75
C ALA A 36 11.21 2.97 5.08
N MET A 37 11.02 2.85 3.76
CA MET A 37 9.97 3.58 3.03
C MET A 37 8.57 3.17 3.48
N VAL A 38 8.33 1.86 3.67
CA VAL A 38 7.06 1.33 4.18
C VAL A 38 6.77 1.86 5.59
N ALA A 39 7.75 1.79 6.49
CA ALA A 39 7.61 2.29 7.86
C ALA A 39 7.30 3.79 7.89
N ARG A 40 8.07 4.59 7.13
CA ARG A 40 7.85 6.03 7.02
C ARG A 40 6.46 6.38 6.49
N TYR A 41 5.96 5.62 5.53
CA TYR A 41 4.60 5.81 5.02
C TYR A 41 3.55 5.48 6.09
N ALA A 42 3.69 4.36 6.79
CA ALA A 42 2.78 3.97 7.87
C ALA A 42 2.76 5.00 9.03
N GLU A 43 3.90 5.62 9.34
CA GLU A 43 4.02 6.65 10.36
C GLU A 43 3.36 7.97 9.94
N ALA A 44 3.64 8.43 8.72
CA ALA A 44 3.30 9.78 8.27
C ALA A 44 1.90 9.89 7.66
N SER A 45 1.33 8.80 7.13
CA SER A 45 0.07 8.85 6.41
C SER A 45 -1.15 8.89 7.33
N PRO A 46 -2.20 9.65 6.95
CA PRO A 46 -3.47 9.65 7.65
C PRO A 46 -4.20 8.30 7.50
N ALA A 47 -5.18 8.04 8.38
CA ALA A 47 -5.83 6.73 8.49
C ALA A 47 -6.51 6.24 7.21
N ASP A 48 -7.09 7.14 6.41
CA ASP A 48 -7.73 6.82 5.13
C ASP A 48 -6.71 6.40 4.06
N GLU A 49 -5.55 7.06 4.00
CA GLU A 49 -4.45 6.66 3.12
C GLU A 49 -3.83 5.32 3.53
N ARG A 50 -3.71 5.07 4.83
CA ARG A 50 -3.25 3.77 5.37
C ARG A 50 -4.18 2.64 4.97
N ALA A 51 -5.50 2.82 5.10
CA ALA A 51 -6.49 1.83 4.67
C ALA A 51 -6.41 1.53 3.16
N ARG A 52 -6.22 2.57 2.33
CA ARG A 52 -6.06 2.41 0.87
C ARG A 52 -4.78 1.67 0.50
N LEU A 53 -3.67 1.94 1.20
CA LEU A 53 -2.42 1.20 1.01
C LEU A 53 -2.56 -0.27 1.42
N GLU A 54 -3.23 -0.55 2.54
CA GLU A 54 -3.53 -1.91 2.99
C GLU A 54 -4.32 -2.68 1.91
N GLU A 55 -5.37 -2.07 1.36
CA GLU A 55 -6.14 -2.65 0.26
C GLU A 55 -5.27 -2.89 -0.98
N ALA A 56 -4.40 -1.95 -1.34
CA ALA A 56 -3.50 -2.09 -2.48
C ALA A 56 -2.47 -3.21 -2.29
N LEU A 57 -1.88 -3.36 -1.10
CA LEU A 57 -0.94 -4.43 -0.78
C LEU A 57 -1.61 -5.81 -0.85
N ILE A 58 -2.84 -5.93 -0.34
CA ILE A 58 -3.63 -7.18 -0.41
C ILE A 58 -4.00 -7.50 -1.86
N THR A 59 -4.50 -6.51 -2.60
CA THR A 59 -4.96 -6.68 -3.99
C THR A 59 -3.79 -7.01 -4.92
N HIS A 60 -2.68 -6.29 -4.82
CA HIS A 60 -1.49 -6.62 -5.62
C HIS A 60 -0.86 -7.94 -5.15
N GLY A 61 -0.83 -8.23 -3.84
CA GLY A 61 -0.23 -9.45 -3.31
C GLY A 61 -1.00 -10.72 -3.71
N THR A 62 -2.28 -10.59 -4.05
CA THR A 62 -3.12 -11.70 -4.55
C THR A 62 -3.12 -11.83 -6.07
N THR A 63 -2.72 -10.78 -6.81
CA THR A 63 -2.74 -10.74 -8.29
C THR A 63 -1.36 -10.92 -8.95
N HIS A 64 -0.26 -10.78 -8.21
CA HIS A 64 1.08 -11.07 -8.72
C HIS A 64 1.33 -12.58 -8.90
N PHE A 65 1.69 -12.99 -10.11
CA PHE A 65 2.06 -14.37 -10.45
C PHE A 65 3.49 -14.75 -10.03
N ASP A 66 4.35 -13.76 -9.76
CA ASP A 66 5.72 -13.98 -9.25
C ASP A 66 5.70 -14.24 -7.74
N LEU A 67 6.09 -15.45 -7.35
CA LEU A 67 6.15 -15.90 -5.96
C LEU A 67 7.14 -15.09 -5.11
N GLN A 68 8.26 -14.63 -5.68
CA GLN A 68 9.25 -13.84 -4.93
C GLN A 68 8.73 -12.44 -4.66
N ALA A 69 8.18 -11.77 -5.68
CA ALA A 69 7.55 -10.46 -5.51
C ALA A 69 6.40 -10.52 -4.49
N ARG A 70 5.58 -11.57 -4.56
CA ARG A 70 4.48 -11.80 -3.61
C ARG A 70 4.97 -11.99 -2.18
N ALA A 71 5.99 -12.82 -1.96
CA ALA A 71 6.57 -13.01 -0.64
C ALA A 71 7.15 -11.70 -0.08
N ARG A 72 7.79 -10.89 -0.93
CA ARG A 72 8.35 -9.59 -0.56
C ARG A 72 7.26 -8.60 -0.16
N MET A 73 6.15 -8.54 -0.89
CA MET A 73 5.00 -7.70 -0.54
C MET A 73 4.33 -8.11 0.77
N MET A 74 4.22 -9.41 1.07
CA MET A 74 3.72 -9.86 2.37
C MET A 74 4.60 -9.39 3.53
N ARG A 75 5.92 -9.27 3.32
CA ARG A 75 6.82 -8.67 4.32
C ARG A 75 6.59 -7.17 4.46
N PHE A 76 6.38 -6.45 3.37
CA PHE A 76 6.01 -5.03 3.42
C PHE A 76 4.70 -4.83 4.18
N TYR A 77 3.68 -5.64 3.91
CA TYR A 77 2.43 -5.63 4.67
C TYR A 77 2.67 -5.87 6.17
N GLY A 78 3.49 -6.86 6.53
CA GLY A 78 3.88 -7.11 7.92
C GLY A 78 4.53 -5.89 8.58
N THR A 79 5.51 -5.27 7.94
CA THR A 79 6.16 -4.03 8.43
C THR A 79 5.15 -2.90 8.61
N PHE A 80 4.30 -2.69 7.60
CA PHE A 80 3.25 -1.68 7.64
C PHE A 80 2.34 -1.84 8.87
N LYS A 81 1.83 -3.06 9.14
CA LYS A 81 0.93 -3.31 10.28
C LYS A 81 1.63 -3.17 11.63
N VAL A 82 2.88 -3.62 11.75
CA VAL A 82 3.65 -3.45 13.00
C VAL A 82 3.81 -1.97 13.33
N VAL A 83 4.21 -1.16 12.35
CA VAL A 83 4.40 0.28 12.53
C VAL A 83 3.07 0.98 12.80
N GLU A 84 2.01 0.62 12.08
CA GLU A 84 0.67 1.15 12.34
C GLU A 84 0.19 0.85 13.77
N MET A 85 0.43 -0.37 14.27
CA MET A 85 0.10 -0.73 15.65
C MET A 85 0.89 0.09 16.67
N LEU A 86 2.19 0.29 16.46
CA LEU A 86 3.06 1.01 17.39
C LEU A 86 2.73 2.51 17.45
N CYS A 87 2.47 3.14 16.30
CA CYS A 87 2.28 4.59 16.21
C CYS A 87 0.82 5.01 16.43
N HIS A 88 -0.13 4.17 16.01
CA HIS A 88 -1.54 4.54 15.95
C HIS A 88 -2.46 3.57 16.72
N GLY A 89 -1.91 2.56 17.39
CA GLY A 89 -2.66 1.62 18.25
C GLY A 89 -3.54 0.63 17.48
N GLY A 90 -3.24 0.37 16.22
CA GLY A 90 -4.13 -0.26 15.22
C GLY A 90 -4.92 -1.51 15.65
N LEU A 91 -6.24 -1.34 15.75
CA LEU A 91 -7.33 -2.19 15.23
C LEU A 91 -8.64 -1.39 15.46
N ARG A 92 -9.11 -0.66 14.45
CA ARG A 92 -10.45 -0.05 14.41
C ARG A 92 -11.10 -0.37 13.09
#